data_AF-F3GFG1-F1
#
_entry.id   AF-F3GFG1-F1
#
_cell.length_a   1.000
_cell.length_b   1.000
_cell.length_c   1.000
_cell.angle_alpha   90.00
_cell.angle_beta   90.00
_cell.angle_gamma   90.00
#
_symmetry.space_group_name_H-M   'P 1'
#
loop_
_entity.id
_entity.type
_entity.pdbx_description
1 polymer ?
#
loop_
_entity_poly.entity_id
_entity_poly.type
_entity_poly.pdbx_seq_one_letter_code
_entity_poly.pdbx_strand_id
1 'polypeptide(L)'
;MSEILKWAMGLGSLLVGYWVRKRNLGLAIMATSAGIIASQSAGNFDVEAQHVFGLVEVFKFSTSGGLDALASTVMVYLGAIGFLAGGYVVLRDWHADRKDRDSRRVAVIEFRGLVDTSDKPLASAVPARIVGRRDTLLRDLRTWLNAKPPSIQAALDDLVQLPRDLKVWRADNSRANVQVVTGGMMPVSLQFYAGMLLDDEGQLLVMDWDRTREDWRELTEPDLGIRFDVQGLDDIKAQTDVVLAVSASYRAEFQDIEKAFPGLPIVHLERPDPTVNTIWSDAEVRALKQQFTDTLCRLGKAGVCV
;
A
#
# COMPACT_ATOMS: atom_id res chain seq x y z
N MET A 1 -25.65 10.02 -43.43
CA MET A 1 -26.31 9.07 -42.53
C MET A 1 -25.26 8.44 -41.62
N SER A 2 -24.99 8.92 -40.42
CA SER A 2 -24.76 10.31 -39.99
C SER A 2 -23.74 10.24 -38.85
N GLU A 3 -22.81 11.20 -38.78
CA GLU A 3 -21.90 11.40 -37.63
C GLU A 3 -22.64 11.41 -36.29
N ILE A 4 -23.92 11.79 -36.32
CA ILE A 4 -24.87 11.74 -35.20
C ILE A 4 -25.06 10.31 -34.66
N LEU A 5 -25.06 9.28 -35.51
CA LEU A 5 -25.21 7.89 -35.10
C LEU A 5 -23.95 7.38 -34.37
N LYS A 6 -22.76 7.79 -34.82
CA LYS A 6 -21.49 7.48 -34.16
C LYS A 6 -21.35 8.21 -32.83
N TRP A 7 -21.79 9.47 -32.77
CA TRP A 7 -21.86 10.25 -31.54
C TRP A 7 -22.84 9.64 -30.53
N ALA A 8 -24.02 9.19 -30.98
CA ALA A 8 -25.01 8.51 -30.15
C ALA A 8 -24.51 7.14 -29.66
N MET A 9 -23.81 6.36 -30.48
CA MET A 9 -23.15 5.12 -30.05
C MET A 9 -22.00 5.39 -29.08
N GLY A 10 -21.25 6.48 -29.26
CA GLY A 10 -20.22 6.94 -28.32
C GLY A 10 -20.80 7.26 -26.95
N LEU A 11 -21.91 8.02 -26.90
CA LEU A 11 -22.68 8.29 -25.69
C LEU A 11 -23.26 7.02 -25.06
N GLY A 12 -23.77 6.10 -25.88
CA GLY A 12 -24.25 4.79 -25.44
C GLY A 12 -23.13 3.96 -24.79
N SER A 13 -21.94 3.94 -25.39
CA SER A 13 -20.78 3.22 -24.86
C SER A 13 -20.20 3.87 -23.60
N LEU A 14 -20.32 5.19 -23.45
CA LEU A 14 -19.97 5.92 -22.23
C LEU A 14 -20.98 5.68 -21.11
N LEU A 15 -22.28 5.62 -21.42
CA LEU A 15 -23.34 5.29 -20.46
C LEU A 15 -23.27 3.82 -20.02
N VAL A 16 -23.00 2.91 -20.95
CA VAL A 16 -22.75 1.48 -20.65
C VAL A 16 -21.44 1.33 -19.89
N GLY A 17 -20.38 2.04 -20.27
CA GLY A 17 -19.10 2.05 -19.53
C GLY A 17 -19.23 2.64 -18.12
N TYR A 18 -20.13 3.61 -17.93
CA TYR A 18 -20.51 4.16 -16.63
C TYR A 18 -21.32 3.16 -15.80
N TRP A 19 -22.26 2.44 -16.43
CA TRP A 19 -23.05 1.39 -15.79
C TRP A 19 -22.25 0.12 -15.45
N VAL A 20 -21.18 -0.18 -16.20
CA VAL A 20 -20.41 -1.44 -16.10
C VAL A 20 -19.10 -1.27 -15.30
N ARG A 21 -18.71 -0.05 -14.91
CA ARG A 21 -17.57 0.14 -13.99
C ARG A 21 -17.93 -0.36 -12.58
N LYS A 22 -17.28 -1.46 -12.15
CA LYS A 22 -17.19 -1.97 -10.76
C LYS A 22 -17.33 -0.83 -9.72
N ARG A 23 -18.20 -0.83 -8.70
CA ARG A 23 -19.15 -1.79 -8.12
C ARG A 23 -20.19 -0.94 -7.38
N ASN A 24 -21.47 -1.24 -7.56
CA ASN A 24 -22.51 -1.19 -6.53
C ASN A 24 -23.77 -1.80 -7.13
N LEU A 25 -23.90 -3.12 -7.02
CA LEU A 25 -25.10 -3.85 -7.46
C LEU A 25 -26.37 -3.21 -6.88
N GLY A 26 -26.30 -2.69 -5.65
CA GLY A 26 -27.38 -1.91 -5.03
C GLY A 26 -27.72 -0.62 -5.79
N LEU A 27 -26.74 0.15 -6.27
CA LEU A 27 -26.99 1.35 -7.08
C LEU A 27 -27.60 1.00 -8.45
N ALA A 28 -27.15 -0.10 -9.07
CA ALA A 28 -27.74 -0.58 -10.32
C ALA A 28 -29.22 -0.97 -10.12
N ILE A 29 -29.53 -1.72 -9.06
CA ILE A 29 -30.91 -2.09 -8.70
C ILE A 29 -31.75 -0.84 -8.41
N MET A 30 -31.23 0.13 -7.65
CA MET A 30 -31.92 1.39 -7.37
C MET A 30 -32.17 2.20 -8.65
N ALA A 31 -31.20 2.29 -9.55
CA ALA A 31 -31.32 3.05 -10.80
C ALA A 31 -32.35 2.42 -11.74
N THR A 32 -32.35 1.09 -11.90
CA THR A 32 -33.38 0.38 -12.68
C THR A 32 -34.77 0.57 -12.06
N SER A 33 -34.86 0.47 -10.73
CA SER A 33 -36.12 0.62 -9.99
C SER A 33 -36.68 2.04 -10.07
N ALA A 34 -35.82 3.05 -9.96
CA ALA A 34 -36.19 4.45 -10.13
C ALA A 34 -36.63 4.73 -11.58
N GLY A 35 -35.98 4.11 -12.58
CA GLY A 35 -36.40 4.17 -13.98
C GLY A 35 -37.79 3.60 -14.21
N ILE A 36 -38.11 2.44 -13.60
CA ILE A 36 -39.45 1.84 -13.66
C ILE A 36 -40.49 2.80 -13.06
N ILE A 37 -40.24 3.34 -11.85
CA ILE A 37 -41.15 4.27 -11.19
C ILE A 37 -41.36 5.53 -12.04
N ALA A 38 -40.27 6.14 -12.54
CA ALA A 38 -40.34 7.36 -13.35
C ALA A 38 -41.07 7.14 -14.69
N SER A 39 -40.90 5.97 -15.32
CA SER A 39 -41.58 5.63 -16.58
C SER A 39 -43.09 5.52 -16.41
N GLN A 40 -43.56 5.07 -15.23
CA GLN A 40 -44.99 4.98 -14.92
C GLN A 40 -45.56 6.34 -14.53
N SER A 41 -44.79 7.20 -13.86
CA SER A 41 -45.21 8.56 -13.51
C SER A 41 -45.25 9.53 -14.70
N ALA A 42 -44.47 9.28 -15.75
CA ALA A 42 -44.48 10.09 -16.98
C ALA A 42 -45.74 9.85 -17.86
N GLY A 43 -46.51 8.81 -17.59
CA GLY A 43 -47.71 8.44 -18.34
C GLY A 43 -48.99 9.17 -17.93
N ASN A 44 -49.05 9.81 -16.75
CA ASN A 44 -50.22 10.57 -16.28
C ASN A 44 -49.78 11.68 -15.33
N PHE A 45 -49.74 12.92 -15.83
CA PHE A 45 -49.62 14.12 -14.98
C PHE A 45 -51.01 14.63 -14.62
N ASP A 46 -51.40 14.46 -13.35
CA ASP A 46 -52.22 15.45 -12.65
C ASP A 46 -51.66 15.57 -11.23
N VAL A 47 -50.97 16.68 -10.97
CA VAL A 47 -50.42 17.02 -9.66
C VAL A 47 -51.29 18.13 -9.09
N GLU A 48 -52.26 17.76 -8.25
CA GLU A 48 -52.97 18.71 -7.41
C GLU A 48 -52.39 18.64 -6.00
N ALA A 49 -51.57 19.63 -5.67
CA ALA A 49 -51.05 19.82 -4.33
C ALA A 49 -52.07 20.59 -3.50
N GLN A 50 -52.63 19.97 -2.46
CA GLN A 50 -53.25 20.69 -1.35
C GLN A 50 -52.70 20.25 0.01
N HIS A 51 -52.62 21.25 0.88
CA HIS A 51 -51.71 21.39 2.01
C HIS A 51 -51.78 20.32 3.11
N VAL A 52 -50.58 20.10 3.66
CA VAL A 52 -50.20 19.54 4.95
C VAL A 52 -50.97 20.17 6.12
N PHE A 53 -51.73 19.39 6.88
CA PHE A 53 -51.84 19.44 8.36
C PHE A 53 -52.60 18.21 8.91
N GLY A 54 -51.89 17.08 9.05
CA GLY A 54 -52.15 16.09 10.11
C GLY A 54 -53.28 15.09 9.92
N LEU A 55 -53.15 14.15 8.98
CA LEU A 55 -53.43 12.71 9.13
C LEU A 55 -53.20 12.05 7.77
N VAL A 56 -52.35 11.02 7.74
CA VAL A 56 -51.91 10.35 6.52
C VAL A 56 -53.09 9.56 5.93
N GLU A 57 -53.75 10.09 4.90
CA GLU A 57 -54.53 9.26 3.99
C GLU A 57 -53.59 8.64 2.96
N VAL A 58 -53.52 7.31 3.03
CA VAL A 58 -52.74 6.43 2.18
C VAL A 58 -53.11 6.64 0.72
N PHE A 59 -52.07 6.86 -0.09
CA PHE A 59 -52.05 6.93 -1.56
C PHE A 59 -53.23 6.22 -2.24
N LYS A 60 -54.21 6.98 -2.73
CA LYS A 60 -55.16 6.52 -3.75
C LYS A 60 -54.76 7.11 -5.10
N PHE A 61 -54.02 6.31 -5.88
CA PHE A 61 -53.88 6.55 -7.31
C PHE A 61 -55.12 5.98 -8.01
N SER A 62 -56.01 6.84 -8.50
CA SER A 62 -57.15 6.41 -9.32
C SER A 62 -56.70 6.24 -10.77
N THR A 63 -56.44 5.01 -11.18
CA THR A 63 -56.36 4.63 -12.59
C THR A 63 -57.78 4.33 -13.08
N SER A 64 -58.23 5.02 -14.12
CA SER A 64 -59.50 4.76 -14.79
C SER A 64 -59.48 3.39 -15.50
N GLY A 65 -59.91 2.35 -14.78
CA GLY A 65 -60.57 1.14 -15.29
C GLY A 65 -59.80 0.23 -16.25
N GLY A 66 -59.30 -0.91 -15.75
CA GLY A 66 -58.90 -2.08 -16.55
C GLY A 66 -57.69 -2.83 -15.99
N LEU A 67 -57.42 -4.04 -16.48
CA LEU A 67 -56.23 -4.87 -16.17
C LEU A 67 -54.89 -4.09 -16.19
N ASP A 68 -54.85 -2.99 -16.95
CA ASP A 68 -53.72 -2.06 -17.09
C ASP A 68 -53.45 -1.25 -15.80
N ALA A 69 -54.48 -0.93 -15.01
CA ALA A 69 -54.40 -0.27 -13.72
C ALA A 69 -53.73 -1.16 -12.65
N LEU A 70 -54.09 -2.43 -12.63
CA LEU A 70 -53.49 -3.41 -11.72
C LEU A 70 -52.05 -3.71 -12.11
N ALA A 71 -51.76 -3.84 -13.41
CA ALA A 71 -50.41 -4.07 -13.92
C ALA A 71 -49.45 -2.90 -13.59
N SER A 72 -49.88 -1.65 -13.84
CA SER A 72 -49.11 -0.45 -13.49
C SER A 72 -48.88 -0.32 -11.99
N THR A 73 -49.91 -0.56 -11.18
CA THR A 73 -49.81 -0.55 -9.70
C THR A 73 -48.80 -1.58 -9.20
N VAL A 74 -48.85 -2.83 -9.70
CA VAL A 74 -47.90 -3.89 -9.33
C VAL A 74 -46.47 -3.50 -9.72
N MET A 75 -46.26 -2.90 -10.89
CA MET A 75 -44.94 -2.45 -11.33
C MET A 75 -44.36 -1.33 -10.47
N VAL A 76 -45.19 -0.39 -10.00
CA VAL A 76 -44.77 0.65 -9.05
C VAL A 76 -44.36 0.03 -7.71
N TYR A 77 -45.13 -0.92 -7.19
CA TYR A 77 -44.75 -1.63 -5.96
C TYR A 77 -43.47 -2.45 -6.11
N LEU A 78 -43.29 -3.15 -7.22
CA LEU A 78 -42.05 -3.88 -7.51
C LEU A 78 -40.85 -2.93 -7.64
N GLY A 79 -41.04 -1.77 -8.29
CA GLY A 79 -40.04 -0.71 -8.34
C GLY A 79 -39.71 -0.16 -6.96
N ALA A 80 -40.70 0.12 -6.11
CA ALA A 80 -40.47 0.61 -4.75
C ALA A 80 -39.71 -0.41 -3.90
N ILE A 81 -40.09 -1.69 -3.96
CA ILE A 81 -39.39 -2.79 -3.26
C ILE A 81 -37.96 -2.93 -3.77
N GLY A 82 -37.76 -2.90 -5.10
CA GLY A 82 -36.43 -2.95 -5.71
C GLY A 82 -35.56 -1.78 -5.27
N PHE A 83 -36.11 -0.57 -5.21
CA PHE A 83 -35.39 0.62 -4.75
C PHE A 83 -34.97 0.50 -3.28
N LEU A 84 -35.87 0.04 -2.40
CA LEU A 84 -35.56 -0.20 -0.99
C LEU A 84 -34.51 -1.32 -0.81
N ALA A 85 -34.62 -2.41 -1.55
CA ALA A 85 -33.67 -3.52 -1.51
C ALA A 85 -32.27 -3.07 -1.99
N GLY A 86 -32.21 -2.28 -3.08
CA GLY A 86 -30.97 -1.70 -3.57
C GLY A 86 -30.35 -0.73 -2.56
N GLY A 87 -31.17 0.11 -1.92
CA GLY A 87 -30.73 1.01 -0.84
C GLY A 87 -30.18 0.27 0.37
N TYR A 88 -30.84 -0.82 0.78
CA TYR A 88 -30.35 -1.69 1.86
C TYR A 88 -28.98 -2.31 1.52
N VAL A 89 -28.79 -2.81 0.29
CA VAL A 89 -27.49 -3.34 -0.16
C VAL A 89 -26.40 -2.27 -0.10
N VAL A 90 -26.68 -1.06 -0.58
CA VAL A 90 -25.72 0.07 -0.51
C VAL A 90 -25.38 0.42 0.94
N LEU A 91 -26.36 0.49 1.83
CA LEU A 91 -26.13 0.80 3.25
C LEU A 91 -25.35 -0.32 3.95
N ARG A 92 -25.67 -1.57 3.67
CA ARG A 92 -24.94 -2.74 4.20
C ARG A 92 -23.49 -2.73 3.71
N ASP A 93 -23.28 -2.55 2.41
CA ASP A 93 -21.93 -2.51 1.81
C ASP A 93 -21.14 -1.32 2.36
N TRP A 94 -21.78 -0.16 2.55
CA TRP A 94 -21.16 1.00 3.19
C TRP A 94 -20.78 0.74 4.65
N HIS A 95 -21.65 0.09 5.43
CA HIS A 95 -21.35 -0.28 6.81
C HIS A 95 -20.26 -1.35 6.91
N ALA A 96 -20.28 -2.35 6.02
CA ALA A 96 -19.26 -3.39 5.94
C ALA A 96 -17.91 -2.79 5.54
N ASP A 97 -17.87 -1.97 4.49
CA ASP A 97 -16.68 -1.26 4.04
C ASP A 97 -16.14 -0.33 5.13
N ARG A 98 -17.01 0.37 5.85
CA ARG A 98 -16.60 1.25 6.95
C ARG A 98 -15.99 0.45 8.09
N LYS A 99 -16.60 -0.67 8.48
CA LYS A 99 -16.07 -1.57 9.51
C LYS A 99 -14.73 -2.17 9.09
N ASP A 100 -14.60 -2.60 7.84
CA ASP A 100 -13.36 -3.12 7.29
C ASP A 100 -12.27 -2.05 7.27
N ARG A 101 -12.61 -0.82 6.84
CA ARG A 101 -11.68 0.33 6.84
C ARG A 101 -11.23 0.72 8.25
N ASP A 102 -12.15 0.74 9.21
CA ASP A 102 -11.85 1.07 10.60
C ASP A 102 -10.98 0.00 11.27
N SER A 103 -11.06 -1.25 10.80
CA SER A 103 -10.20 -2.35 11.27
C SER A 103 -8.81 -2.40 10.61
N ARG A 104 -8.60 -1.67 9.51
CA ARG A 104 -7.31 -1.63 8.81
C ARG A 104 -6.43 -0.55 9.40
N ARG A 105 -5.18 -0.91 9.68
CA ARG A 105 -4.16 0.02 10.18
C ARG A 105 -2.96 0.05 9.25
N VAL A 106 -2.34 1.22 9.19
CA VAL A 106 -1.12 1.48 8.43
C VAL A 106 -0.07 1.93 9.44
N ALA A 107 0.84 1.02 9.75
CA ALA A 107 1.98 1.26 10.61
C ALA A 107 3.08 1.95 9.80
N VAL A 108 3.31 3.24 10.04
CA VAL A 108 4.33 4.02 9.32
C VAL A 108 5.55 4.17 10.22
N ILE A 109 6.64 3.50 9.89
CA ILE A 109 7.89 3.52 10.66
C ILE A 109 8.90 4.38 9.91
N GLU A 110 9.30 5.49 10.54
CA GLU A 110 10.28 6.40 10.00
C GLU A 110 11.55 6.35 10.85
N PHE A 111 12.69 6.13 10.22
CA PHE A 111 13.99 6.12 10.90
C PHE A 111 14.79 7.37 10.57
N ARG A 112 15.28 8.06 11.61
CA ARG A 112 16.20 9.19 11.47
C ARG A 112 17.47 8.92 12.25
N GLY A 113 18.60 8.89 11.57
CA GLY A 113 19.92 8.68 12.18
C GLY A 113 21.01 9.58 11.62
N LEU A 114 20.77 10.25 10.49
CA LEU A 114 21.69 11.21 9.90
C LEU A 114 21.32 12.64 10.30
N VAL A 115 22.34 13.45 10.59
CA VAL A 115 22.23 14.89 10.80
C VAL A 115 21.76 15.50 9.47
N ASP A 116 20.64 16.20 9.49
CA ASP A 116 20.03 16.88 8.33
C ASP A 116 19.20 16.01 7.37
N THR A 117 18.05 15.57 7.87
CA THR A 117 17.10 14.78 7.09
C THR A 117 15.69 15.36 7.21
N SER A 118 15.28 16.01 6.10
CA SER A 118 13.93 16.36 5.65
C SER A 118 12.87 16.79 6.69
N ASP A 119 12.30 17.97 6.45
CA ASP A 119 11.08 18.43 7.13
C ASP A 119 9.82 17.61 6.76
N LYS A 120 9.89 16.78 5.71
CA LYS A 120 8.74 15.97 5.26
C LYS A 120 8.71 14.59 5.95
N PRO A 121 7.69 14.31 6.78
CA PRO A 121 7.53 13.00 7.39
C PRO A 121 7.15 11.94 6.35
N LEU A 122 7.58 10.70 6.54
CA LEU A 122 7.23 9.56 5.68
C LEU A 122 5.70 9.41 5.59
N ALA A 123 5.00 9.66 6.70
CA ALA A 123 3.55 9.56 6.82
C ALA A 123 2.78 10.42 5.80
N SER A 124 3.33 11.56 5.37
CA SER A 124 2.68 12.41 4.35
C SER A 124 2.80 11.85 2.93
N ALA A 125 3.85 11.08 2.66
CA ALA A 125 4.08 10.48 1.35
C ALA A 125 3.38 9.12 1.16
N VAL A 126 2.82 8.54 2.23
CA VAL A 126 2.09 7.27 2.15
C VAL A 126 0.93 7.40 1.14
N PRO A 127 0.89 6.55 0.10
CA PRO A 127 -0.10 6.63 -0.95
C PRO A 127 -1.55 6.50 -0.45
N ALA A 128 -2.47 7.26 -1.04
CA ALA A 128 -3.89 7.20 -0.70
C ALA A 128 -4.56 5.84 -1.00
N ARG A 129 -3.94 5.01 -1.86
CA ARG A 129 -4.42 3.65 -2.14
C ARG A 129 -4.25 2.70 -0.95
N ILE A 130 -3.38 3.03 0.01
CA ILE A 130 -3.21 2.25 1.24
C ILE A 130 -4.28 2.70 2.21
N VAL A 131 -5.27 1.83 2.40
CA VAL A 131 -6.48 2.12 3.18
C VAL A 131 -6.29 1.67 4.62
N GLY A 132 -6.51 2.60 5.56
CA GLY A 132 -6.50 2.33 6.99
C GLY A 132 -6.13 3.56 7.81
N ARG A 133 -6.27 3.47 9.13
CA ARG A 133 -5.77 4.48 10.06
C ARG A 133 -4.24 4.46 10.07
N ARG A 134 -3.61 5.61 9.87
CA ARG A 134 -2.15 5.77 9.91
C ARG A 134 -1.70 5.98 11.35
N ASP A 135 -0.94 5.03 11.87
CA ASP A 135 -0.25 5.14 13.16
C ASP A 135 1.25 5.27 12.87
N THR A 136 1.85 6.38 13.31
CA THR A 136 3.23 6.73 12.98
C THR A 136 4.17 6.42 14.14
N LEU A 137 5.31 5.77 13.86
CA LEU A 137 6.42 5.57 14.78
C LEU A 137 7.67 6.21 14.19
N LEU A 138 8.10 7.29 14.81
CA LEU A 138 9.37 7.93 14.52
C LEU A 138 10.44 7.37 15.45
N ARG A 139 11.46 6.73 14.88
CA ARG A 139 12.65 6.24 15.58
C ARG A 139 13.80 7.19 15.28
N ASP A 140 13.97 8.17 16.15
CA ASP A 140 15.03 9.16 16.06
C ASP A 140 16.26 8.73 16.88
N LEU A 141 17.25 8.18 16.18
CA LEU A 141 18.51 7.71 16.75
C LEU A 141 19.55 8.82 16.86
N ARG A 142 19.27 10.03 16.35
CA ARG A 142 20.23 11.15 16.34
C ARG A 142 20.67 11.55 17.74
N THR A 143 19.79 11.42 18.75
CA THR A 143 20.14 11.67 20.16
C THR A 143 21.31 10.81 20.63
N TRP A 144 21.36 9.54 20.21
CA TRP A 144 22.42 8.61 20.61
C TRP A 144 23.65 8.72 19.72
N LEU A 145 23.45 8.93 18.41
CA LEU A 145 24.52 9.02 17.43
C LEU A 145 25.30 10.33 17.50
N ASN A 146 24.65 11.43 17.90
CA ASN A 146 25.29 12.74 18.07
C ASN A 146 25.82 12.98 19.50
N ALA A 147 25.63 12.02 20.41
CA ALA A 147 26.23 12.09 21.74
C ALA A 147 27.76 12.10 21.65
N LYS A 148 28.43 12.63 22.67
CA LYS A 148 29.90 12.67 22.76
C LYS A 148 30.35 11.93 24.02
N PRO A 149 30.86 10.68 23.92
CA PRO A 149 30.98 9.86 22.71
C PRO A 149 29.62 9.32 22.20
N PRO A 150 29.52 8.93 20.91
CA PRO A 150 28.30 8.30 20.38
C PRO A 150 27.97 7.00 21.09
N SER A 151 26.68 6.77 21.40
CA SER A 151 26.21 5.55 22.05
C SER A 151 25.54 4.62 21.04
N ILE A 152 26.31 3.76 20.39
CA ILE A 152 25.78 2.80 19.41
C ILE A 152 24.89 1.75 20.08
N GLN A 153 25.27 1.27 21.27
CA GLN A 153 24.48 0.28 21.99
C GLN A 153 23.08 0.80 22.31
N ALA A 154 22.94 2.05 22.76
CA ALA A 154 21.63 2.63 23.04
C ALA A 154 20.76 2.76 21.77
N ALA A 155 21.37 3.05 20.61
CA ALA A 155 20.67 3.06 19.34
C ALA A 155 20.17 1.66 18.93
N LEU A 156 21.00 0.62 19.16
CA LEU A 156 20.60 -0.77 18.93
C LEU A 156 19.49 -1.23 19.88
N ASP A 157 19.60 -0.89 21.16
CA ASP A 157 18.60 -1.23 22.19
C ASP A 157 17.24 -0.58 21.89
N ASP A 158 17.22 0.59 21.26
CA ASP A 158 15.99 1.23 20.77
C ASP A 158 15.40 0.49 19.56
N LEU A 159 16.24 0.12 18.57
CA LEU A 159 15.81 -0.62 17.38
C LEU A 159 15.26 -2.01 17.72
N VAL A 160 15.83 -2.72 18.69
CA VAL A 160 15.37 -4.04 19.18
C VAL A 160 13.90 -4.01 19.64
N GLN A 161 13.36 -2.84 19.99
CA GLN A 161 11.97 -2.71 20.43
C GLN A 161 10.97 -2.75 19.28
N LEU A 162 11.40 -2.55 18.02
CA LEU A 162 10.53 -2.49 16.84
C LEU A 162 9.54 -3.66 16.72
N PRO A 163 9.97 -4.94 16.85
CA PRO A 163 9.02 -6.06 16.73
C PRO A 163 7.95 -6.02 17.83
N ARG A 164 8.31 -5.52 19.03
CA ARG A 164 7.36 -5.38 20.15
C ARG A 164 6.33 -4.31 19.85
N ASP A 165 6.74 -3.15 19.33
CA ASP A 165 5.79 -2.07 18.99
C ASP A 165 4.84 -2.49 17.87
N LEU A 166 5.38 -3.14 16.85
CA LEU A 166 4.57 -3.73 15.77
C LEU A 166 3.58 -4.75 16.30
N LYS A 167 4.00 -5.58 17.27
CA LYS A 167 3.11 -6.55 17.91
C LYS A 167 1.97 -5.86 18.66
N VAL A 168 2.17 -4.70 19.28
CA VAL A 168 1.09 -3.94 19.93
C VAL A 168 0.06 -3.47 18.90
N TRP A 169 0.50 -2.93 17.76
CA TRP A 169 -0.41 -2.52 16.69
C TRP A 169 -1.20 -3.67 16.06
N ARG A 170 -0.62 -4.87 16.10
CA ARG A 170 -1.24 -6.14 15.68
C ARG A 170 -2.05 -6.80 16.77
N ALA A 171 -1.84 -6.54 18.04
CA ALA A 171 -2.60 -7.19 19.10
C ALA A 171 -4.09 -6.81 19.01
N ASP A 172 -4.35 -5.58 18.56
CA ASP A 172 -5.70 -5.06 18.32
C ASP A 172 -6.32 -5.52 16.99
N ASN A 173 -5.56 -6.10 16.05
CA ASN A 173 -6.00 -6.35 14.67
C ASN A 173 -5.40 -7.63 14.06
N SER A 174 -6.14 -8.35 13.22
CA SER A 174 -5.54 -9.48 12.48
C SER A 174 -4.31 -9.03 11.66
N ARG A 175 -3.27 -9.87 11.53
CA ARG A 175 -2.04 -9.54 10.75
C ARG A 175 -2.35 -9.11 9.31
N ALA A 176 -3.43 -9.64 8.73
CA ALA A 176 -3.89 -9.30 7.39
C ALA A 176 -4.43 -7.86 7.26
N ASN A 177 -4.74 -7.22 8.38
CA ASN A 177 -5.32 -5.87 8.42
C ASN A 177 -4.27 -4.78 8.73
N VAL A 178 -3.00 -5.14 8.90
CA VAL A 178 -1.92 -4.17 9.19
C VAL A 178 -0.93 -4.13 8.03
N GLN A 179 -0.90 -3.01 7.30
CA GLN A 179 0.15 -2.71 6.34
C GLN A 179 1.28 -1.99 7.07
N VAL A 180 2.53 -2.44 6.89
CA VAL A 180 3.71 -1.72 7.40
C VAL A 180 4.30 -0.91 6.25
N VAL A 181 4.59 0.35 6.49
CA VAL A 181 5.33 1.23 5.58
C VAL A 181 6.58 1.69 6.32
N THR A 182 7.75 1.48 5.73
CA THR A 182 9.03 1.83 6.35
C THR A 182 9.87 2.69 5.42
N GLY A 183 10.63 3.60 6.00
CA GLY A 183 11.59 4.44 5.30
C GLY A 183 12.57 5.03 6.30
N GLY A 184 13.83 5.15 5.90
CA GLY A 184 14.87 5.51 6.85
C GLY A 184 16.06 6.21 6.22
N MET A 185 16.57 7.19 6.94
CA MET A 185 17.84 7.86 6.64
C MET A 185 18.75 7.75 7.86
N MET A 186 19.48 6.65 7.92
CA MET A 186 20.38 6.31 9.02
C MET A 186 21.67 5.69 8.44
N PRO A 187 22.74 5.56 9.25
CA PRO A 187 23.92 4.80 8.83
C PRO A 187 23.53 3.40 8.32
N VAL A 188 24.23 2.94 7.27
CA VAL A 188 23.91 1.68 6.55
C VAL A 188 23.79 0.48 7.49
N SER A 189 24.67 0.38 8.50
CA SER A 189 24.64 -0.72 9.47
C SER A 189 23.36 -0.76 10.30
N LEU A 190 22.86 0.40 10.75
CA LEU A 190 21.61 0.50 11.49
C LEU A 190 20.40 0.25 10.59
N GLN A 191 20.48 0.67 9.32
CA GLN A 191 19.43 0.42 8.34
C GLN A 191 19.32 -1.05 7.98
N PHE A 192 20.46 -1.72 7.83
CA PHE A 192 20.52 -3.16 7.67
C PHE A 192 19.89 -3.87 8.88
N TYR A 193 20.29 -3.48 10.10
CA TYR A 193 19.75 -4.08 11.32
C TYR A 193 18.23 -3.89 11.47
N ALA A 194 17.73 -2.67 11.26
CA ALA A 194 16.29 -2.39 11.26
C ALA A 194 15.56 -3.20 10.18
N GLY A 195 16.15 -3.34 8.99
CA GLY A 195 15.62 -4.18 7.92
C GLY A 195 15.47 -5.64 8.35
N MET A 196 16.49 -6.22 9.01
CA MET A 196 16.40 -7.59 9.52
C MET A 196 15.30 -7.78 10.56
N LEU A 197 15.11 -6.81 11.46
CA LEU A 197 14.06 -6.86 12.48
C LEU A 197 12.64 -6.78 11.87
N LEU A 198 12.50 -6.14 10.72
CA LEU A 198 11.23 -5.92 10.04
C LEU A 198 10.91 -6.99 8.98
N ASP A 199 11.88 -7.79 8.57
CA ASP A 199 11.74 -8.69 7.42
C ASP A 199 10.67 -9.77 7.63
N ASP A 200 10.56 -10.28 8.87
CA ASP A 200 9.56 -11.28 9.26
C ASP A 200 8.20 -10.65 9.61
N GLU A 201 8.11 -9.32 9.58
CA GLU A 201 6.93 -8.58 10.01
C GLU A 201 5.93 -8.35 8.86
N GLY A 202 5.77 -9.27 7.90
CA GLY A 202 4.62 -9.32 6.99
C GLY A 202 4.63 -8.34 5.80
N GLN A 203 3.49 -7.73 5.46
CA GLN A 203 3.36 -6.84 4.29
C GLN A 203 4.12 -5.52 4.52
N LEU A 204 5.39 -5.52 4.15
CA LEU A 204 6.28 -4.37 4.23
C LEU A 204 6.28 -3.62 2.89
N LEU A 205 5.95 -2.35 2.93
CA LEU A 205 6.21 -1.40 1.85
C LEU A 205 7.42 -0.57 2.23
N VAL A 206 8.50 -0.70 1.47
CA VAL A 206 9.68 0.14 1.64
C VAL A 206 9.55 1.38 0.77
N MET A 207 9.77 2.55 1.36
CA MET A 207 9.92 3.82 0.67
C MET A 207 11.33 4.33 0.95
N ASP A 208 11.96 4.89 -0.08
CA ASP A 208 13.28 5.51 0.04
C ASP A 208 13.19 7.01 -0.21
N TRP A 209 14.17 7.74 0.29
CA TRP A 209 14.27 9.17 0.08
C TRP A 209 14.93 9.49 -1.25
N ASP A 210 14.17 10.11 -2.15
CA ASP A 210 14.70 10.63 -3.40
C ASP A 210 15.44 11.94 -3.12
N ARG A 211 16.76 11.86 -3.12
CA ARG A 211 17.65 13.00 -2.84
C ARG A 211 17.53 14.11 -3.88
N THR A 212 17.09 13.79 -5.09
CA THR A 212 16.90 14.78 -6.16
C THR A 212 15.56 15.50 -6.02
N ARG A 213 14.52 14.80 -5.57
CA ARG A 213 13.18 15.38 -5.39
C ARG A 213 12.93 15.95 -4.00
N GLU A 214 13.82 15.64 -3.05
CA GLU A 214 13.62 15.93 -1.64
C GLU A 214 12.23 15.45 -1.19
N ASP A 215 11.91 14.20 -1.52
CA ASP A 215 10.67 13.56 -1.13
C ASP A 215 10.80 12.06 -0.97
N TRP A 216 9.90 11.47 -0.19
CA TRP A 216 9.78 10.03 -0.06
C TRP A 216 9.15 9.44 -1.30
N ARG A 217 9.71 8.34 -1.78
CA ARG A 217 9.29 7.70 -3.02
C ARG A 217 9.22 6.20 -2.86
N GLU A 218 8.20 5.62 -3.48
CA GLU A 218 8.06 4.19 -3.62
C GLU A 218 8.99 3.61 -4.68
N LEU A 219 9.40 2.36 -4.51
CA LEU A 219 10.24 1.63 -5.45
C LEU A 219 9.41 1.06 -6.62
N THR A 220 8.91 1.95 -7.49
CA THR A 220 7.96 1.60 -8.57
C THR A 220 8.59 1.40 -9.95
N GLU A 221 9.90 1.61 -10.11
CA GLU A 221 10.56 1.47 -11.41
C GLU A 221 10.65 -0.02 -11.83
N PRO A 222 10.70 -0.30 -13.15
CA PRO A 222 10.92 -1.66 -13.62
C PRO A 222 12.32 -2.15 -13.23
N ASP A 223 12.43 -3.45 -12.99
CA ASP A 223 13.72 -4.10 -12.75
C ASP A 223 14.56 -4.08 -14.02
N LEU A 224 15.76 -3.52 -13.93
CA LEU A 224 16.69 -3.40 -15.07
C LEU A 224 17.51 -4.68 -15.29
N GLY A 225 17.35 -5.70 -14.45
CA GLY A 225 18.10 -6.95 -14.53
C GLY A 225 19.55 -6.83 -14.04
N ILE A 226 19.91 -5.69 -13.46
CA ILE A 226 21.24 -5.44 -12.91
C ILE A 226 21.37 -6.18 -11.57
N ARG A 227 22.44 -6.97 -11.42
CA ARG A 227 22.70 -7.83 -10.25
C ARG A 227 24.12 -7.59 -9.74
N PHE A 228 24.44 -8.15 -8.58
CA PHE A 228 25.81 -8.16 -8.09
C PHE A 228 26.67 -9.05 -8.99
N ASP A 229 27.84 -8.57 -9.37
CA ASP A 229 28.98 -9.41 -9.69
C ASP A 229 29.59 -9.91 -8.38
N VAL A 230 29.82 -11.22 -8.28
CA VAL A 230 30.26 -11.87 -7.03
C VAL A 230 31.68 -12.38 -7.21
N GLN A 231 32.62 -11.76 -6.51
CA GLN A 231 34.05 -12.03 -6.65
C GLN A 231 34.63 -12.64 -5.36
N GLY A 232 35.69 -13.44 -5.50
CA GLY A 232 36.43 -14.04 -4.37
C GLY A 232 35.75 -15.24 -3.70
N LEU A 233 34.52 -15.58 -4.09
CA LEU A 233 33.74 -16.65 -3.44
C LEU A 233 34.30 -18.06 -3.70
N ASP A 234 34.91 -18.29 -4.86
CA ASP A 234 35.45 -19.60 -5.25
C ASP A 234 36.82 -19.90 -4.61
N ASP A 235 37.51 -18.87 -4.08
CA ASP A 235 38.83 -18.97 -3.45
C ASP A 235 38.76 -19.24 -1.93
N ILE A 236 37.55 -19.30 -1.37
CA ILE A 236 37.32 -19.48 0.06
C ILE A 236 37.65 -20.91 0.50
N LYS A 237 38.59 -21.01 1.44
CA LYS A 237 38.96 -22.27 2.10
C LYS A 237 38.07 -22.52 3.31
N ALA A 238 37.76 -23.79 3.55
CA ALA A 238 36.90 -24.19 4.65
C ALA A 238 37.43 -23.73 6.01
N GLN A 239 36.51 -23.33 6.90
CA GLN A 239 36.79 -22.90 8.29
C GLN A 239 37.57 -21.59 8.44
N THR A 240 37.57 -20.73 7.41
CA THR A 240 38.15 -19.38 7.51
C THR A 240 37.05 -18.37 7.76
N ASP A 241 37.29 -17.40 8.64
CA ASP A 241 36.45 -16.19 8.72
C ASP A 241 36.62 -15.38 7.43
N VAL A 242 35.54 -14.76 6.95
CA VAL A 242 35.52 -14.03 5.67
C VAL A 242 34.91 -12.66 5.87
N VAL A 243 35.44 -11.66 5.17
CA VAL A 243 34.81 -10.35 5.07
C VAL A 243 33.90 -10.31 3.84
N LEU A 244 32.62 -10.03 4.05
CA LEU A 244 31.68 -9.77 2.96
C LEU A 244 31.58 -8.26 2.70
N ALA A 245 32.16 -7.80 1.59
CA ALA A 245 32.04 -6.43 1.13
C ALA A 245 30.86 -6.32 0.13
N VAL A 246 30.02 -5.29 0.29
CA VAL A 246 28.88 -5.05 -0.60
C VAL A 246 28.94 -3.63 -1.15
N SER A 247 29.05 -3.53 -2.47
CA SER A 247 29.04 -2.27 -3.22
C SER A 247 27.74 -2.16 -4.04
N ALA A 248 26.66 -1.69 -3.43
CA ALA A 248 25.37 -1.49 -4.11
C ALA A 248 25.18 -0.06 -4.63
N SER A 249 25.26 0.92 -3.73
CA SER A 249 25.12 2.35 -4.03
C SER A 249 26.40 3.16 -3.78
N TYR A 250 27.33 2.58 -3.04
CA TYR A 250 28.66 3.11 -2.74
C TYR A 250 29.68 2.00 -2.97
N ARG A 251 30.90 2.36 -3.38
CA ARG A 251 32.00 1.39 -3.45
C ARG A 251 32.56 1.16 -2.05
N ALA A 252 32.81 -0.11 -1.71
CA ALA A 252 33.56 -0.49 -0.53
C ALA A 252 35.04 -0.10 -0.69
N GLU A 253 35.64 0.47 0.36
CA GLU A 253 37.05 0.87 0.38
C GLU A 253 37.93 -0.27 0.89
N PHE A 254 38.48 -1.07 -0.02
CA PHE A 254 39.23 -2.28 0.35
C PHE A 254 40.46 -1.99 1.21
N GLN A 255 41.13 -0.86 1.02
CA GLN A 255 42.29 -0.51 1.85
C GLN A 255 41.92 -0.35 3.33
N ASP A 256 40.72 0.17 3.62
CA ASP A 256 40.27 0.36 5.00
C ASP A 256 39.71 -0.94 5.58
N ILE A 257 39.07 -1.77 4.74
CA ILE A 257 38.67 -3.12 5.11
C ILE A 257 39.89 -3.98 5.48
N GLU A 258 40.94 -3.96 4.66
CA GLU A 258 42.18 -4.72 4.90
C GLU A 258 42.89 -4.24 6.18
N LYS A 259 42.86 -2.94 6.48
CA LYS A 259 43.38 -2.42 7.75
C LYS A 259 42.57 -2.88 8.96
N ALA A 260 41.23 -2.92 8.83
CA ALA A 260 40.33 -3.31 9.91
C ALA A 260 40.31 -4.82 10.15
N PHE A 261 40.47 -5.61 9.09
CA PHE A 261 40.39 -7.07 9.08
C PHE A 261 41.61 -7.70 8.38
N PRO A 262 42.82 -7.52 8.93
CA PRO A 262 44.04 -7.92 8.27
C PRO A 262 44.11 -9.45 8.07
N GLY A 263 44.40 -9.86 6.83
CA GLY A 263 44.62 -11.26 6.47
C GLY A 263 43.35 -12.10 6.27
N LEU A 264 42.15 -11.52 6.43
CA LEU A 264 40.91 -12.21 6.09
C LEU A 264 40.63 -12.14 4.59
N PRO A 265 40.20 -13.24 3.96
CA PRO A 265 39.73 -13.22 2.58
C PRO A 265 38.48 -12.34 2.45
N ILE A 266 38.37 -11.65 1.31
CA ILE A 266 37.25 -10.75 1.01
C ILE A 266 36.42 -11.36 -0.11
N VAL A 267 35.12 -11.51 0.14
CA VAL A 267 34.12 -11.77 -0.90
C VAL A 267 33.41 -10.47 -1.19
N HIS A 268 33.33 -10.12 -2.48
CA HIS A 268 32.79 -8.84 -2.91
C HIS A 268 31.55 -9.02 -3.77
N LEU A 269 30.47 -8.35 -3.38
CA LEU A 269 29.25 -8.20 -4.16
C LEU A 269 29.22 -6.79 -4.74
N GLU A 270 29.52 -6.64 -6.02
CA GLU A 270 29.54 -5.33 -6.69
C GLU A 270 28.40 -5.20 -7.70
N ARG A 271 27.55 -4.19 -7.52
CA ARG A 271 26.61 -3.81 -8.58
C ARG A 271 27.38 -3.04 -9.64
N PRO A 272 27.21 -3.31 -10.95
CA PRO A 272 27.79 -2.51 -12.01
C PRO A 272 27.48 -1.03 -11.83
N ASP A 273 28.52 -0.20 -11.83
CA ASP A 273 28.45 1.26 -11.63
C ASP A 273 27.63 1.70 -10.40
N PRO A 274 28.09 1.37 -9.17
CA PRO A 274 27.33 1.60 -7.96
C PRO A 274 27.22 3.10 -7.70
N THR A 275 25.99 3.60 -7.80
CA THR A 275 25.66 5.02 -7.68
C THR A 275 24.45 5.20 -6.78
N VAL A 276 24.46 6.30 -6.01
CA VAL A 276 23.35 6.67 -5.14
C VAL A 276 22.10 7.01 -5.95
N ASN A 277 20.92 6.84 -5.35
CA ASN A 277 19.65 7.28 -5.96
C ASN A 277 19.32 6.58 -7.29
N THR A 278 19.77 5.33 -7.50
CA THR A 278 19.54 4.57 -8.76
C THR A 278 18.73 3.29 -8.63
N ILE A 279 18.54 2.77 -7.41
CA ILE A 279 17.77 1.53 -7.18
C ILE A 279 16.35 1.91 -6.80
N TRP A 280 15.47 2.00 -7.80
CA TRP A 280 14.08 2.42 -7.62
C TRP A 280 13.06 1.32 -7.93
N SER A 281 13.51 0.07 -8.07
CA SER A 281 12.65 -1.08 -8.33
C SER A 281 12.58 -2.01 -7.14
N ASP A 282 11.38 -2.28 -6.63
CA ASP A 282 11.15 -3.27 -5.58
C ASP A 282 11.58 -4.68 -6.03
N ALA A 283 11.36 -5.01 -7.30
CA ALA A 283 11.77 -6.30 -7.86
C ALA A 283 13.31 -6.43 -7.93
N GLU A 284 14.02 -5.37 -8.29
CA GLU A 284 15.49 -5.34 -8.27
C GLU A 284 16.02 -5.49 -6.84
N VAL A 285 15.47 -4.75 -5.87
CA VAL A 285 15.85 -4.86 -4.45
C VAL A 285 15.65 -6.28 -3.93
N ARG A 286 14.52 -6.93 -4.23
CA ARG A 286 14.27 -8.33 -3.86
C ARG A 286 15.27 -9.28 -4.49
N ALA A 287 15.62 -9.08 -5.76
CA ALA A 287 16.57 -9.94 -6.44
C ALA A 287 18.00 -9.77 -5.90
N LEU A 288 18.42 -8.53 -5.59
CA LEU A 288 19.70 -8.25 -4.94
C LEU A 288 19.75 -8.85 -3.52
N LYS A 289 18.67 -8.71 -2.75
CA LYS A 289 18.54 -9.35 -1.43
C LYS A 289 18.65 -10.87 -1.52
N GLN A 290 17.97 -11.49 -2.49
CA GLN A 290 18.05 -12.93 -2.71
C GLN A 290 19.50 -13.35 -3.02
N GLN A 291 20.18 -12.64 -3.91
CA GLN A 291 21.57 -12.94 -4.26
C GLN A 291 22.52 -12.77 -3.06
N PHE A 292 22.30 -11.76 -2.22
CA PHE A 292 23.02 -11.58 -0.96
C PHE A 292 22.82 -12.80 -0.04
N THR A 293 21.57 -13.21 0.21
CA THR A 293 21.26 -14.40 1.03
C THR A 293 21.83 -15.68 0.44
N ASP A 294 21.74 -15.87 -0.88
CA ASP A 294 22.32 -17.04 -1.56
C ASP A 294 23.85 -17.10 -1.39
N THR A 295 24.50 -15.94 -1.42
CA THR A 295 25.94 -15.84 -1.18
C THR A 295 26.30 -16.21 0.26
N LEU A 296 25.52 -15.73 1.25
CA LEU A 296 25.65 -16.16 2.64
C LEU A 296 25.47 -17.67 2.80
N CYS A 297 24.47 -18.27 2.14
CA CYS A 297 24.27 -19.72 2.17
C CYS A 297 25.43 -20.49 1.53
N ARG A 298 26.04 -19.96 0.46
CA ARG A 298 27.24 -20.55 -0.16
C ARG A 298 28.44 -20.50 0.77
N LEU A 299 28.65 -19.37 1.46
CA LEU A 299 29.70 -19.23 2.47
C LEU A 299 29.49 -20.20 3.64
N GLY A 300 28.25 -20.32 4.13
CA GLY A 300 27.90 -21.29 5.17
C GLY A 300 28.19 -22.74 4.75
N LYS A 301 27.89 -23.10 3.49
CA LYS A 301 28.24 -24.43 2.93
C LYS A 301 29.75 -24.66 2.80
N ALA A 302 30.53 -23.60 2.58
CA ALA A 302 31.98 -23.67 2.58
C ALA A 302 32.56 -23.82 4.01
N GLY A 303 31.73 -23.80 5.06
CA GLY A 303 32.17 -23.95 6.44
C GLY A 303 32.62 -22.64 7.08
N VAL A 304 32.22 -21.50 6.51
CA VAL A 304 32.33 -20.18 7.15
C VAL A 304 31.17 -20.06 8.16
N CYS A 305 31.46 -19.60 9.38
CA CYS A 305 30.41 -19.27 10.34
C CYS A 305 29.76 -17.94 9.89
N VAL A 306 28.46 -17.97 9.57
CA VAL A 306 27.69 -16.80 9.08
C VAL A 306 26.83 -16.23 10.19
#